data_AF-K2DC14-F1
#
_entry.id   AF-K2DC14-F1
#
_cell.length_a   1.000
_cell.length_b   1.000
_cell.length_c   1.000
_cell.angle_alpha   90.00
_cell.angle_beta   90.00
_cell.angle_gamma   90.00
#
_symmetry.space_group_name_H-M   'P 1'
#
loop_
_entity.id
_entity.type
_entity.pdbx_description
1 polymer ?
#
loop_
_entity_poly.entity_id
_entity_poly.type
_entity_poly.pdbx_seq_one_letter_code
_entity_poly.pdbx_strand_id
1 'polypeptide(L)'
;MQTLIDANYWDVQVGIDDTVFFWRAFSVRNGDFIGVCHYIPYSADAVEGKSYWGSYKSLYKQLVRWGWGTVSVPISLREFLKNKRIPFRHKLLWTLEHIKKYTFLVNVVFLITFGFSIVSIVNPYIKQTSYAYSLPKIMSVILTIPLIFFIPATILKLKIVRPMPENWPLWKKTFSLLEGPMVLVNLLTFSFFPFLEAQTRML
;
A
#
# COMPACT_ATOMS: atom_id res chain seq x y z
N MET A 1 20.89 -21.73 -1.04
CA MET A 1 20.09 -22.35 -2.13
C MET A 1 19.09 -23.39 -1.63
N GLN A 2 19.35 -24.13 -0.55
CA GLN A 2 18.42 -25.17 -0.06
C GLN A 2 16.98 -24.67 0.16
N THR A 3 16.79 -23.48 0.74
CA THR A 3 15.45 -22.90 0.92
C THR A 3 14.67 -22.69 -0.37
N LEU A 4 15.34 -22.38 -1.50
CA LEU A 4 14.68 -22.23 -2.80
C LEU A 4 14.16 -23.58 -3.32
N ILE A 5 14.97 -24.62 -3.15
CA ILE A 5 14.64 -26.00 -3.56
C ILE A 5 13.46 -26.50 -2.72
N ASP A 6 13.54 -26.36 -1.40
CA ASP A 6 12.52 -26.86 -0.49
C ASP A 6 11.18 -26.09 -0.63
N ALA A 7 11.24 -24.79 -0.95
CA ALA A 7 10.05 -23.98 -1.22
C ALA A 7 9.49 -24.15 -2.65
N ASN A 8 10.09 -25.03 -3.46
CA ASN A 8 9.72 -25.30 -4.84
C ASN A 8 9.68 -24.05 -5.73
N TYR A 9 10.71 -23.19 -5.60
CA TYR A 9 10.88 -21.97 -6.39
C TYR A 9 9.65 -21.03 -6.39
N TRP A 10 9.64 -20.01 -7.25
CA TRP A 10 8.51 -19.11 -7.40
C TRP A 10 7.40 -19.72 -8.26
N ASP A 11 6.18 -19.29 -8.03
CA ASP A 11 5.02 -19.74 -8.80
C ASP A 11 4.83 -18.85 -10.03
N VAL A 12 5.10 -19.38 -11.22
CA VAL A 12 4.93 -18.66 -12.50
C VAL A 12 3.46 -18.39 -12.87
N GLN A 13 2.50 -19.04 -12.22
CA GLN A 13 1.08 -18.82 -12.51
C GLN A 13 0.52 -17.59 -11.77
N VAL A 14 1.15 -17.20 -10.67
CA VAL A 14 0.70 -16.08 -9.82
C VAL A 14 1.67 -14.93 -10.03
N GLY A 15 1.21 -13.79 -10.56
CA GLY A 15 2.07 -12.63 -10.86
C GLY A 15 2.62 -11.86 -9.64
N ILE A 16 2.78 -12.54 -8.50
CA ILE A 16 3.23 -12.04 -7.18
C ILE A 16 4.27 -13.02 -6.61
N ASP A 17 5.30 -13.23 -7.39
CA ASP A 17 6.30 -14.28 -7.23
C ASP A 17 6.95 -14.24 -5.83
N ASP A 18 7.21 -13.04 -5.32
CA ASP A 18 7.91 -12.78 -4.05
C ASP A 18 7.10 -13.21 -2.81
N THR A 19 5.81 -12.88 -2.81
CA THR A 19 4.94 -13.06 -1.66
C THR A 19 4.57 -14.53 -1.51
N VAL A 20 4.26 -15.21 -2.62
CA VAL A 20 3.98 -16.65 -2.61
C VAL A 20 5.22 -17.43 -2.15
N PHE A 21 6.39 -17.07 -2.68
CA PHE A 21 7.65 -17.66 -2.27
C PHE A 21 7.91 -17.50 -0.77
N PHE A 22 7.71 -16.30 -0.23
CA PHE A 22 7.88 -16.03 1.20
C PHE A 22 7.05 -16.99 2.07
N TRP A 23 5.76 -17.16 1.76
CA TRP A 23 4.87 -18.03 2.55
C TRP A 23 5.20 -19.52 2.42
N ARG A 24 5.66 -19.96 1.25
CA ARG A 24 6.16 -21.33 1.06
C ARG A 24 7.42 -21.57 1.90
N ALA A 25 8.40 -20.67 1.80
CA ALA A 25 9.63 -20.75 2.57
C ALA A 25 9.36 -20.70 4.09
N PHE A 26 8.45 -19.82 4.52
CA PHE A 26 8.01 -19.72 5.91
C PHE A 26 7.37 -21.02 6.42
N SER A 27 6.51 -21.66 5.61
CA SER A 27 5.87 -22.93 5.99
C SER A 27 6.89 -24.07 6.10
N VAL A 28 7.77 -24.21 5.10
CA VAL A 28 8.83 -25.24 5.06
C VAL A 28 9.78 -25.13 6.26
N ARG A 29 10.11 -23.89 6.65
CA ARG A 29 10.99 -23.61 7.79
C ARG A 29 10.26 -23.54 9.13
N ASN A 30 9.00 -23.97 9.20
CA ASN A 30 8.19 -23.99 10.43
C ASN A 30 8.11 -22.62 11.14
N GLY A 31 8.13 -21.54 10.36
CA GLY A 31 8.08 -20.17 10.84
C GLY A 31 9.43 -19.52 11.10
N ASP A 32 10.54 -20.25 10.96
CA ASP A 32 11.90 -19.72 11.05
C ASP A 32 12.39 -19.20 9.69
N PHE A 33 11.64 -18.25 9.13
CA PHE A 33 12.03 -17.57 7.90
C PHE A 33 11.65 -16.10 8.02
N ILE A 34 12.66 -15.26 8.25
CA ILE A 34 12.51 -13.82 8.42
C ILE A 34 13.34 -13.06 7.38
N GLY A 35 12.79 -11.95 6.89
CA GLY A 35 13.54 -11.03 6.05
C GLY A 35 14.52 -10.22 6.90
N VAL A 36 15.81 -10.30 6.60
CA VAL A 36 16.82 -9.41 7.19
C VAL A 36 16.99 -8.21 6.27
N CYS A 37 16.80 -7.00 6.81
CA CYS A 37 16.96 -5.77 6.05
C CYS A 37 18.43 -5.58 5.64
N HIS A 38 18.66 -5.45 4.34
CA HIS A 38 19.95 -5.09 3.78
C HIS A 38 19.85 -3.66 3.22
N TYR A 39 20.61 -2.75 3.81
CA TYR A 39 20.59 -1.33 3.43
C TYR A 39 21.56 -1.11 2.27
N ILE A 40 21.07 -1.33 1.05
CA ILE A 40 21.80 -1.02 -0.18
C ILE A 40 21.22 0.25 -0.81
N PRO A 41 22.06 1.11 -1.41
CA PRO A 41 21.56 2.27 -2.14
C PRO A 41 20.75 1.78 -3.35
N TYR A 42 19.49 2.19 -3.40
CA TYR A 42 18.57 1.88 -4.49
C TYR A 42 18.02 3.17 -5.08
N SER A 43 18.23 3.36 -6.38
CA SER A 43 17.61 4.43 -7.16
C SER A 43 16.26 3.94 -7.66
N ALA A 44 15.19 4.31 -6.94
CA ALA A 44 13.80 4.01 -7.30
C ALA A 44 13.32 4.91 -8.45
N ASP A 45 13.90 4.74 -9.63
CA ASP A 45 13.51 5.50 -10.81
C ASP A 45 12.08 5.18 -11.27
N ALA A 46 11.51 6.09 -12.07
CA ALA A 46 10.17 5.92 -12.61
C ALA A 46 10.04 4.62 -13.41
N VAL A 47 8.83 4.04 -13.39
CA VAL A 47 8.53 2.80 -14.12
C VAL A 47 8.85 2.99 -15.61
N GLU A 48 9.56 2.01 -16.17
CA GLU A 48 9.96 2.01 -17.57
C GLU A 48 8.75 2.09 -18.50
N GLY A 49 8.81 3.01 -19.46
CA GLY A 49 7.76 3.22 -20.43
C GLY A 49 8.28 3.95 -21.67
N LYS A 50 7.72 3.62 -22.84
CA LYS A 50 8.08 4.23 -24.13
C LYS A 50 7.69 5.71 -24.22
N SER A 51 6.80 6.18 -23.35
CA SER A 51 6.33 7.56 -23.27
C SER A 51 5.88 7.87 -21.84
N TYR A 52 5.71 9.15 -21.50
CA TYR A 52 5.24 9.60 -20.19
C TYR A 52 3.92 8.92 -19.77
N TRP A 53 2.94 8.89 -20.68
CA TRP A 53 1.67 8.17 -20.46
C TRP A 53 1.84 6.65 -20.45
N GLY A 54 2.81 6.12 -21.20
CA GLY A 54 3.19 4.72 -21.15
C GLY A 54 3.69 4.31 -19.75
N SER A 55 4.55 5.11 -19.13
CA SER A 55 5.05 4.89 -17.77
C SER A 55 3.93 4.88 -16.74
N TYR A 56 2.95 5.79 -16.81
CA TYR A 56 1.79 5.76 -15.90
C TYR A 56 0.92 4.52 -16.10
N LYS A 57 0.71 4.06 -17.34
CA LYS A 57 -0.02 2.81 -17.61
C LYS A 57 0.73 1.60 -17.06
N SER A 58 2.05 1.56 -17.21
CA SER A 58 2.90 0.51 -16.64
C SER A 58 2.86 0.52 -15.11
N LEU A 59 2.97 1.71 -14.49
CA LEU A 59 2.84 1.89 -13.05
C LEU A 59 1.48 1.41 -12.54
N TYR A 60 0.39 1.78 -13.21
CA TYR A 60 -0.96 1.33 -12.87
C TYR A 60 -1.04 -0.20 -12.85
N LYS A 61 -0.57 -0.88 -13.91
CA LYS A 61 -0.54 -2.34 -13.98
C LYS A 61 0.35 -2.97 -12.91
N GLN A 62 1.47 -2.33 -12.56
CA GLN A 62 2.32 -2.78 -11.46
C GLN A 62 1.61 -2.71 -10.12
N LEU A 63 0.86 -1.62 -9.86
CA LEU A 63 0.10 -1.47 -8.62
C LEU A 63 -1.09 -2.45 -8.55
N VAL A 64 -1.74 -2.78 -9.67
CA VAL A 64 -2.75 -3.85 -9.70
C VAL A 64 -2.13 -5.19 -9.27
N ARG A 65 -0.94 -5.53 -9.78
CA ARG A 65 -0.20 -6.74 -9.35
C ARG A 65 0.14 -6.71 -7.86
N TRP A 66 0.49 -5.56 -7.31
CA TRP A 66 0.71 -5.41 -5.86
C TRP A 66 -0.58 -5.57 -5.06
N GLY A 67 -1.71 -5.07 -5.58
CA GLY A 67 -3.03 -5.26 -4.98
C GLY A 67 -3.44 -6.73 -4.90
N TRP A 68 -2.99 -7.55 -5.86
CA TRP A 68 -3.20 -8.99 -5.79
C TRP A 68 -2.50 -9.66 -4.61
N GLY A 69 -1.62 -8.95 -3.88
CA GLY A 69 -0.92 -9.47 -2.69
C GLY A 69 -1.87 -10.05 -1.65
N THR A 70 -3.16 -9.70 -1.69
CA THR A 70 -4.23 -10.28 -0.85
C THR A 70 -4.32 -11.81 -0.94
N VAL A 71 -3.90 -12.44 -2.05
CA VAL A 71 -3.82 -13.92 -2.20
C VAL A 71 -2.93 -14.57 -1.14
N SER A 72 -1.99 -13.80 -0.60
CA SER A 72 -1.13 -14.26 0.49
C SER A 72 -1.90 -14.64 1.76
N VAL A 73 -3.06 -14.02 2.01
CA VAL A 73 -3.89 -14.25 3.20
C VAL A 73 -4.44 -15.70 3.23
N PRO A 74 -5.15 -16.21 2.21
CA PRO A 74 -5.63 -17.59 2.22
C PRO A 74 -4.47 -18.60 2.17
N ILE A 75 -3.37 -18.29 1.47
CA ILE A 75 -2.18 -19.15 1.44
C ILE A 75 -1.61 -19.30 2.86
N SER A 76 -1.31 -18.19 3.53
CA SER A 76 -0.71 -18.21 4.87
C SER A 76 -1.64 -18.88 5.88
N LEU A 77 -2.94 -18.58 5.84
CA LEU A 77 -3.92 -19.17 6.76
C LEU A 77 -4.04 -20.69 6.56
N ARG A 78 -4.04 -21.16 5.31
CA ARG A 78 -4.05 -22.61 5.02
C ARG A 78 -2.82 -23.31 5.57
N GLU A 79 -1.65 -22.70 5.44
CA GLU A 79 -0.40 -23.23 5.98
C GLU A 79 -0.37 -23.20 7.51
N PHE A 80 -0.95 -22.16 8.13
CA PHE A 80 -1.10 -22.09 9.59
C PHE A 80 -2.00 -23.19 10.15
N LEU A 81 -3.03 -23.61 9.42
CA LEU A 81 -3.91 -24.71 9.82
C LEU A 81 -3.23 -26.07 9.67
N LYS A 82 -2.49 -26.28 8.59
CA LYS A 82 -1.80 -27.55 8.31
C LYS A 82 -0.56 -27.76 9.18
N ASN A 83 0.28 -26.74 9.31
CA ASN A 83 1.56 -26.87 9.99
C ASN A 83 1.43 -26.55 11.49
N LYS A 84 1.35 -27.60 12.31
CA LYS A 84 1.28 -27.50 13.78
C LYS A 84 2.62 -27.12 14.43
N ARG A 85 3.75 -27.20 13.71
CA ARG A 85 5.08 -26.86 14.24
C ARG A 85 5.32 -25.36 14.32
N ILE A 86 4.57 -24.57 13.55
CA ILE A 86 4.64 -23.11 13.61
C ILE A 86 4.06 -22.64 14.96
N PRO A 87 4.79 -21.85 15.76
CA PRO A 87 4.29 -21.35 17.05
C PRO A 87 3.04 -20.49 16.89
N PHE A 88 2.07 -20.63 17.81
CA PHE A 88 0.80 -19.88 17.77
C PHE A 88 1.00 -18.36 17.73
N ARG A 89 2.01 -17.84 18.45
CA ARG A 89 2.35 -16.41 18.44
C ARG A 89 2.65 -15.89 17.03
N HIS A 90 3.38 -16.65 16.22
CA HIS A 90 3.70 -16.25 14.84
C HIS A 90 2.44 -16.21 13.98
N LYS A 91 1.56 -17.22 14.11
CA LYS A 91 0.28 -17.26 13.40
C LYS A 91 -0.56 -16.03 13.74
N LEU A 92 -0.72 -15.74 15.03
CA LEU A 92 -1.50 -14.59 15.49
C LEU A 92 -0.93 -13.25 14.98
N LEU A 93 0.38 -13.03 15.11
CA LEU A 93 1.03 -11.79 14.65
C LEU A 93 0.86 -11.59 13.14
N TRP A 94 1.08 -12.64 12.35
CA TRP A 94 0.91 -12.57 10.90
C TRP A 94 -0.55 -12.38 10.47
N THR A 95 -1.50 -13.03 11.15
CA THR A 95 -2.94 -12.79 10.89
C THR A 95 -3.33 -11.35 11.21
N LEU A 96 -2.85 -10.79 12.32
CA LEU A 96 -3.09 -9.38 12.66
C LEU A 96 -2.47 -8.43 11.62
N GLU A 97 -1.26 -8.74 11.14
CA GLU A 97 -0.61 -7.95 10.09
C GLU A 97 -1.38 -8.00 8.77
N HIS A 98 -1.93 -9.17 8.40
CA HIS A 98 -2.81 -9.30 7.23
C HIS A 98 -4.07 -8.44 7.36
N ILE A 99 -4.75 -8.49 8.51
CA ILE A 99 -5.93 -7.65 8.77
C ILE A 99 -5.56 -6.16 8.68
N LYS A 100 -4.46 -5.77 9.34
CA LYS A 100 -3.96 -4.39 9.29
C LYS A 100 -3.69 -3.93 7.85
N LYS A 101 -2.95 -4.71 7.07
CA LYS A 101 -2.51 -4.33 5.73
C LYS A 101 -3.65 -4.29 4.71
N TYR A 102 -4.47 -5.34 4.65
CA TYR A 102 -5.46 -5.50 3.59
C TYR A 102 -6.84 -4.92 3.94
N THR A 103 -7.20 -4.88 5.23
CA THR A 103 -8.47 -4.28 5.67
C THR A 103 -8.34 -2.78 5.88
N PHE A 104 -7.33 -2.27 6.58
CA PHE A 104 -7.31 -0.83 6.89
C PHE A 104 -6.91 0.03 5.71
N LEU A 105 -5.84 -0.31 4.98
CA LEU A 105 -5.28 0.61 3.98
C LEU A 105 -6.24 0.92 2.83
N VAL A 106 -6.94 -0.09 2.30
CA VAL A 106 -7.87 0.08 1.17
C VAL A 106 -9.19 0.70 1.62
N ASN A 107 -9.73 0.27 2.77
CA ASN A 107 -11.02 0.75 3.24
C ASN A 107 -10.95 2.16 3.82
N VAL A 108 -9.83 2.58 4.42
CA VAL A 108 -9.71 3.94 4.98
C VAL A 108 -9.84 4.99 3.88
N VAL A 109 -9.20 4.80 2.72
CA VAL A 109 -9.32 5.73 1.59
C VAL A 109 -10.76 5.78 1.09
N PHE A 110 -11.39 4.62 0.91
CA PHE A 110 -12.78 4.52 0.48
C PHE A 110 -13.74 5.22 1.45
N LEU A 111 -13.61 4.95 2.75
CA LEU A 111 -14.45 5.53 3.79
C LEU A 111 -14.26 7.05 3.89
N ILE A 112 -13.02 7.52 3.74
CA ILE A 112 -12.73 8.95 3.81
C ILE A 112 -13.36 9.70 2.62
N THR A 113 -13.28 9.13 1.43
CA THR A 113 -13.73 9.81 0.20
C THR A 113 -15.21 9.64 -0.07
N PHE A 114 -15.73 8.43 0.11
CA PHE A 114 -17.08 8.04 -0.29
C PHE A 114 -18.00 7.75 0.89
N GLY A 115 -17.47 7.52 2.10
CA GLY A 115 -18.27 7.07 3.25
C GLY A 115 -19.42 8.02 3.58
N PHE A 116 -19.15 9.32 3.73
CA PHE A 116 -20.19 10.31 4.03
C PHE A 116 -21.21 10.45 2.89
N SER A 117 -20.75 10.41 1.64
CA SER A 117 -21.59 10.51 0.45
C SER A 117 -22.56 9.32 0.35
N ILE A 118 -22.06 8.10 0.52
CA ILE A 118 -22.87 6.88 0.48
C ILE A 118 -23.90 6.89 1.61
N VAL A 119 -23.47 7.21 2.83
CA VAL A 119 -24.36 7.27 4.01
C VAL A 119 -25.47 8.30 3.82
N SER A 120 -25.16 9.47 3.24
CA SER A 120 -26.14 10.51 2.95
C SER A 120 -27.13 10.15 1.84
N ILE A 121 -26.72 9.30 0.88
CA ILE A 121 -27.59 8.79 -0.18
C ILE A 121 -28.52 7.70 0.35
N VAL A 122 -27.98 6.76 1.14
CA VAL A 122 -28.73 5.61 1.68
C VAL A 122 -29.75 6.07 2.74
N ASN A 123 -29.38 7.03 3.59
CA ASN A 123 -30.27 7.56 4.62
C ASN A 123 -30.35 9.09 4.58
N PRO A 124 -31.37 9.65 3.91
CA PRO A 124 -31.58 11.10 3.82
C PRO A 124 -31.79 11.79 5.18
N TYR A 125 -32.27 11.07 6.19
CA TYR A 125 -32.52 11.60 7.55
C TYR A 125 -31.24 11.87 8.32
N ILE A 126 -30.10 11.33 7.89
CA ILE A 126 -28.81 11.60 8.53
C ILE A 126 -28.47 13.09 8.51
N LYS A 127 -28.91 13.83 7.48
CA LYS A 127 -28.74 15.29 7.38
C LYS A 127 -29.37 16.06 8.54
N GLN A 128 -30.36 15.47 9.22
CA GLN A 128 -31.06 16.07 10.36
C GLN A 128 -30.39 15.74 11.71
N THR A 129 -29.40 14.83 11.70
CA THR A 129 -28.66 14.44 12.90
C THR A 129 -27.43 15.33 13.12
N SER A 130 -26.99 15.49 14.37
CA SER A 130 -25.76 16.23 14.71
C SER A 130 -24.51 15.64 14.04
N TYR A 131 -24.56 14.36 13.64
CA TYR A 131 -23.49 13.67 12.93
C TYR A 131 -23.26 14.21 11.51
N ALA A 132 -24.29 14.71 10.82
CA ALA A 132 -24.13 15.24 9.46
C ALA A 132 -23.19 16.45 9.40
N TYR A 133 -23.13 17.24 10.48
CA TYR A 133 -22.19 18.36 10.58
C TYR A 133 -20.85 17.94 11.18
N SER A 134 -20.88 17.05 12.18
CA SER A 134 -19.68 16.68 12.95
C SER A 134 -18.72 15.79 12.15
N LEU A 135 -19.23 14.83 11.36
CA LEU A 135 -18.38 13.92 10.58
C LEU A 135 -17.48 14.67 9.60
N PRO A 136 -18.00 15.49 8.66
CA PRO A 136 -17.15 16.22 7.71
C PRO A 136 -16.11 17.11 8.39
N LYS A 137 -16.46 17.71 9.53
CA LYS A 137 -15.55 18.54 10.31
C LYS A 137 -14.40 17.73 10.93
N ILE A 138 -14.71 16.58 11.55
CA ILE A 138 -13.70 15.67 12.09
C ILE A 138 -12.79 15.17 10.96
N MET A 139 -13.38 14.79 9.83
CA MET A 139 -12.65 14.34 8.64
C MET A 139 -11.71 15.40 8.09
N SER A 140 -12.18 16.65 8.00
CA SER A 140 -11.35 17.79 7.59
C SER A 140 -10.17 17.98 8.54
N VAL A 141 -10.37 17.89 9.86
CA VAL A 141 -9.27 17.98 10.84
C VAL A 141 -8.27 16.84 10.65
N ILE A 142 -8.74 15.60 10.52
CA ILE A 142 -7.88 14.42 10.30
C ILE A 142 -7.04 14.56 9.03
N LEU A 143 -7.59 15.09 7.94
CA LEU A 143 -6.86 15.30 6.68
C LEU A 143 -5.95 16.55 6.71
N THR A 144 -6.28 17.55 7.51
CA THR A 144 -5.47 18.78 7.65
C THR A 144 -4.21 18.55 8.47
N ILE A 145 -4.26 17.68 9.48
CA ILE A 145 -3.11 17.36 10.34
C ILE A 145 -1.90 16.87 9.50
N PRO A 146 -2.02 15.85 8.63
CA PRO A 146 -0.95 15.41 7.74
C PRO A 146 -0.39 16.51 6.84
N LEU A 147 -1.24 17.41 6.34
CA LEU A 147 -0.81 18.54 5.51
C LEU A 147 0.19 19.45 6.25
N ILE A 148 -0.05 19.71 7.53
CA ILE A 148 0.85 20.48 8.39
C ILE A 148 2.16 19.70 8.61
N PHE A 149 2.07 18.40 8.89
CA PHE A 149 3.24 17.54 9.12
C PHE A 149 4.10 17.31 7.87
N PHE A 150 3.60 17.56 6.66
CA PHE A 150 4.43 17.54 5.45
C PHE A 150 5.49 18.65 5.42
N ILE A 151 5.29 19.77 6.12
CA ILE A 151 6.26 20.87 6.17
C ILE A 151 7.59 20.40 6.81
N PRO A 152 7.63 19.91 8.06
CA PRO A 152 8.87 19.43 8.65
C PRO A 152 9.44 18.21 7.91
N ALA A 153 8.59 17.31 7.38
CA ALA A 153 9.04 16.17 6.59
C ALA A 153 9.77 16.60 5.30
N THR A 154 9.25 17.62 4.61
CA THR A 154 9.86 18.18 3.40
C THR A 154 11.18 18.87 3.74
N ILE A 155 11.25 19.62 4.84
CA ILE A 155 12.51 20.24 5.31
C ILE A 155 13.57 19.17 5.59
N LEU A 156 13.21 18.08 6.28
CA LEU A 156 14.12 16.98 6.56
C LEU A 156 14.59 16.30 5.27
N LYS A 157 13.68 16.03 4.33
CA LYS A 157 14.01 15.47 3.02
C LYS A 157 15.04 16.33 2.29
N LEU A 158 14.86 17.65 2.25
CA LEU A 158 15.78 18.57 1.58
C LEU A 158 17.18 18.60 2.22
N LYS A 159 17.29 18.26 3.52
CA LYS A 159 18.59 18.11 4.20
C LYS A 159 19.30 16.80 3.89
N ILE A 160 18.55 15.73 3.59
CA ILE A 160 19.09 14.38 3.35
C ILE A 160 19.41 14.17 1.87
N VAL A 161 18.53 14.66 0.99
CA VAL A 161 18.64 14.47 -0.46
C VAL A 161 19.66 15.46 -1.04
N ARG A 162 20.27 15.10 -2.16
CA ARG A 162 21.14 15.98 -2.93
C ARG A 162 20.41 17.29 -3.29
N PRO A 163 21.12 18.43 -3.36
CA PRO A 163 20.51 19.70 -3.74
C PRO A 163 19.85 19.57 -5.12
N MET A 164 18.72 20.26 -5.29
CA MET A 164 18.02 20.29 -6.57
C MET A 164 18.92 20.88 -7.66
N PRO A 165 18.92 20.36 -8.90
CA PRO A 165 19.73 20.90 -9.98
C PRO A 165 19.48 22.39 -10.22
N GLU A 166 20.55 23.18 -10.33
CA GLU A 166 20.44 24.64 -10.54
C GLU A 166 19.72 24.98 -11.84
N ASN A 167 19.99 24.20 -12.90
CA ASN A 167 19.43 24.32 -14.25
C ASN A 167 17.94 24.03 -14.35
N TRP A 168 17.26 23.61 -13.28
CA TRP A 168 15.83 23.38 -13.32
C TRP A 168 15.03 24.70 -13.34
N PRO A 169 14.05 24.82 -14.25
CA PRO A 169 13.14 25.95 -14.24
C PRO A 169 12.32 25.98 -12.95
N LEU A 170 11.89 27.18 -12.54
CA LEU A 170 11.19 27.42 -11.27
C LEU A 170 9.99 26.49 -11.06
N TRP A 171 9.22 26.18 -12.10
CA TRP A 171 8.08 25.28 -11.99
C TRP A 171 8.48 23.87 -11.52
N LYS A 172 9.59 23.29 -12.02
CA LYS A 172 10.07 21.96 -11.57
C LYS A 172 10.49 21.97 -10.11
N LYS A 173 11.16 23.05 -9.67
CA LYS A 173 11.57 23.24 -8.28
C LYS A 173 10.34 23.31 -7.36
N THR A 174 9.31 24.07 -7.77
CA THR A 174 8.04 24.13 -7.04
C THR A 174 7.31 22.79 -7.00
N PHE A 175 7.22 22.05 -8.10
CA PHE A 175 6.61 20.70 -8.11
C PHE A 175 7.32 19.73 -7.19
N SER A 176 8.65 19.80 -7.09
CA SER A 176 9.43 18.96 -6.17
C SER A 176 9.12 19.25 -4.69
N LEU A 177 8.83 20.51 -4.35
CA LEU A 177 8.39 20.90 -3.01
C LEU A 177 6.94 20.47 -2.73
N LEU A 178 6.08 20.49 -3.75
CA LEU A 178 4.67 20.07 -3.65
C LEU A 178 4.48 18.55 -3.65
N GLU A 179 5.56 17.76 -3.74
CA GLU A 179 5.50 16.30 -3.71
C GLU A 179 4.77 15.77 -2.47
N GLY A 180 5.00 16.37 -1.29
CA GLY A 180 4.35 15.98 -0.04
C GLY A 180 2.81 16.03 -0.13
N PRO A 181 2.21 17.21 -0.38
CA PRO A 181 0.78 17.33 -0.63
C PRO A 181 0.28 16.46 -1.80
N MET A 182 1.08 16.27 -2.86
CA MET A 182 0.73 15.39 -3.98
C MET A 182 0.56 13.92 -3.57
N VAL A 183 1.16 13.48 -2.46
CA VAL A 183 0.91 12.14 -1.90
C VAL A 183 -0.56 11.94 -1.57
N LEU A 184 -1.29 12.97 -1.13
CA LEU A 184 -2.72 12.86 -0.87
C LEU A 184 -3.54 12.64 -2.15
N VAL A 185 -3.15 13.30 -3.25
CA VAL A 185 -3.76 13.05 -4.57
C VAL A 185 -3.43 11.64 -5.05
N ASN A 186 -2.20 11.19 -4.83
CA ASN A 186 -1.75 9.84 -5.15
C ASN A 186 -2.51 8.77 -4.34
N LEU A 187 -2.82 9.08 -3.09
CA LEU A 187 -3.60 8.22 -2.19
C LEU A 187 -5.02 7.98 -2.74
N LEU A 188 -5.67 9.01 -3.29
CA LEU A 188 -7.00 8.93 -3.90
C LEU A 188 -7.02 8.33 -5.32
N THR A 189 -5.85 8.18 -5.95
CA THR A 189 -5.73 7.71 -7.33
C THR A 189 -5.02 6.37 -7.40
N PHE A 190 -3.70 6.34 -7.59
CA PHE A 190 -2.92 5.13 -7.78
C PHE A 190 -2.87 4.23 -6.54
N SER A 191 -3.09 4.76 -5.33
CA SER A 191 -3.17 3.91 -4.14
C SER A 191 -4.56 3.30 -3.93
N PHE A 192 -5.59 3.81 -4.61
CA PHE A 192 -6.97 3.37 -4.44
C PHE A 192 -7.47 2.52 -5.62
N PHE A 193 -7.52 3.09 -6.83
CA PHE A 193 -8.12 2.42 -7.99
C PHE A 193 -7.46 1.08 -8.36
N PRO A 194 -6.12 0.97 -8.44
CA PRO A 194 -5.48 -0.30 -8.76
C PRO A 194 -5.77 -1.40 -7.74
N PHE A 195 -5.84 -1.05 -6.45
CA PHE A 195 -6.13 -1.98 -5.38
C PHE A 195 -7.61 -2.40 -5.36
N LEU A 196 -8.52 -1.47 -5.68
CA LEU A 196 -9.92 -1.78 -5.86
C LEU A 196 -10.12 -2.76 -7.01
N GLU A 197 -9.54 -2.48 -8.18
CA GLU A 197 -9.60 -3.35 -9.36
C GLU A 197 -8.98 -4.73 -9.08
N ALA A 198 -7.84 -4.76 -8.38
CA ALA A 198 -7.20 -6.00 -7.96
C ALA A 198 -8.16 -6.87 -7.11
N GLN A 199 -8.88 -6.26 -6.16
CA GLN A 199 -9.86 -6.96 -5.32
C GLN A 199 -11.08 -7.41 -6.13
N THR A 200 -11.61 -6.57 -7.03
CA THR A 200 -12.80 -6.95 -7.84
C THR A 200 -12.48 -8.08 -8.81
N ARG A 201 -11.27 -8.15 -9.36
CA ARG A 201 -10.83 -9.25 -10.23
C ARG A 201 -10.64 -10.59 -9.50
N MET A 202 -10.58 -10.58 -8.17
CA MET A 202 -10.41 -11.77 -7.33
C MET A 202 -11.71 -12.36 -6.81
N LEU A 203 -12.79 -11.57 -6.84
CA LEU A 203 -14.15 -12.01 -6.55
C LEU A 203 -14.72 -12.80 -7.73
#